data_AF-A0A1X0QKB5-F1
#
_entry.id   AF-A0A1X0QKB5-F1
#
_cell.length_a   1.000
_cell.length_b   1.000
_cell.length_c   1.000
_cell.angle_alpha   90.00
_cell.angle_beta   90.00
_cell.angle_gamma   90.00
#
_symmetry.space_group_name_H-M   'P 1'
#
loop_
_entity.id
_entity.type
_entity.pdbx_description
1 polymer ?
#
loop_
_entity_poly.entity_id
_entity_poly.type
_entity_poly.pdbx_seq_one_letter_code
_entity_poly.pdbx_strand_id
1 'polypeptide(L)'
;MGEEEFKESYFKRYEKELERLKLINKILDKQNEVDLLKTCVNIEKQTESFYPLLAGTGKDRISVLNLGQFPPYKVSYDYIMPVDYMVKKKFYKHKNSKLKADKIFYYIKVNSDGIIVESEDKVKFKDWETFYNSVENNSELDNLPEFLGLKNFHIASYIERLGDVSEYKDYVPLKVRKI
;
A
#
# COMPACT_ATOMS: atom_id res chain seq x y z
N MET A 1 -45.88 -55.21 21.79
CA MET A 1 -45.43 -53.83 22.05
C MET A 1 -46.62 -53.08 22.60
N GLY A 2 -46.57 -52.70 23.87
CA GLY A 2 -47.64 -51.97 24.53
C GLY A 2 -47.72 -50.52 24.03
N GLU A 3 -48.88 -49.88 24.19
CA GLU A 3 -49.13 -48.51 23.74
C GLU A 3 -48.16 -47.49 24.39
N GLU A 4 -47.74 -47.74 25.63
CA GLU A 4 -46.74 -46.94 26.36
C GLU A 4 -45.32 -47.12 25.79
N GLU A 5 -44.90 -48.34 25.49
CA GLU A 5 -43.58 -48.61 24.87
C GLU A 5 -43.45 -47.93 23.49
N PHE A 6 -44.55 -47.87 22.73
CA PHE A 6 -44.57 -47.16 21.46
C PHE A 6 -44.42 -45.64 21.65
N LYS A 7 -45.17 -45.05 22.60
CA LYS A 7 -45.10 -43.61 22.90
C LYS A 7 -43.69 -43.19 23.33
N GLU A 8 -43.07 -43.93 24.26
CA GLU A 8 -41.71 -43.63 24.71
C GLU A 8 -40.68 -43.73 23.57
N SER A 9 -40.77 -44.79 22.76
CA SER A 9 -39.89 -44.97 21.59
C SER A 9 -40.07 -43.86 20.55
N TYR A 10 -41.30 -43.42 20.31
CA TYR A 10 -41.61 -42.31 19.40
C TYR A 10 -41.03 -40.99 19.90
N PHE A 11 -41.29 -40.61 21.15
CA PHE A 11 -40.79 -39.34 21.71
C PHE A 11 -39.26 -39.31 21.77
N LYS A 12 -38.63 -40.42 22.15
CA LYS A 12 -37.16 -40.53 22.16
C LYS A 12 -36.55 -40.37 20.77
N ARG A 13 -37.21 -40.87 19.72
CA ARG A 13 -36.78 -40.65 18.32
C ARG A 13 -37.01 -39.21 17.89
N TYR A 14 -38.14 -38.62 18.28
CA TYR A 14 -38.46 -37.23 17.97
C TYR A 14 -37.47 -36.24 18.58
N GLU A 15 -37.10 -36.42 19.85
CA GLU A 15 -36.09 -35.59 20.52
C GLU A 15 -34.72 -35.69 19.85
N LYS A 16 -34.30 -36.91 19.46
CA LYS A 16 -33.07 -37.12 18.70
C LYS A 16 -33.09 -36.41 17.34
N GLU A 17 -34.22 -36.42 16.65
CA GLU A 17 -34.34 -35.73 15.36
C GLU A 17 -34.30 -34.20 15.53
N LEU A 18 -34.91 -33.67 16.59
CA LEU A 18 -34.79 -32.24 16.94
C LEU A 18 -33.34 -31.84 17.25
N GLU A 19 -32.62 -32.67 18.01
CA GLU A 19 -31.21 -32.43 18.32
C GLU A 19 -30.34 -32.47 17.05
N ARG A 20 -30.60 -33.44 16.17
CA ARG A 20 -29.95 -33.53 14.86
C ARG A 20 -30.19 -32.28 14.01
N LEU A 21 -31.41 -31.77 13.95
CA LEU A 21 -31.73 -30.53 13.21
C LEU A 21 -31.00 -29.31 13.78
N LYS A 22 -30.90 -29.20 15.11
CA LYS A 22 -30.11 -28.12 15.76
C LYS A 22 -28.64 -28.20 15.39
N LEU A 23 -28.06 -29.41 15.35
CA LEU A 23 -26.66 -29.60 14.96
C LEU A 23 -26.43 -29.24 13.49
N ILE A 24 -27.35 -29.58 12.59
CA ILE A 24 -27.28 -29.21 11.17
C ILE A 24 -27.23 -27.69 10.99
N ASN A 25 -28.12 -26.95 11.66
CA ASN A 25 -28.12 -25.49 11.60
C ASN A 25 -26.80 -24.89 12.11
N LYS A 26 -26.28 -25.41 13.23
CA LYS A 26 -24.99 -24.97 13.77
C LYS A 26 -23.81 -25.22 12.82
N ILE A 27 -23.86 -26.31 12.04
CA ILE A 27 -22.84 -26.59 11.02
C ILE A 27 -22.94 -25.57 9.88
N LEU A 28 -24.16 -25.28 9.41
CA LEU A 28 -24.40 -24.30 8.35
C LEU A 28 -23.93 -22.89 8.76
N ASP A 29 -24.23 -22.45 9.98
CA ASP A 29 -23.78 -21.15 10.49
C ASP A 29 -22.26 -21.05 10.52
N LYS A 30 -21.57 -22.10 11.01
CA LYS A 30 -20.11 -22.15 11.01
C LYS A 30 -19.51 -22.18 9.61
N GLN A 31 -20.16 -22.86 8.66
CA GLN A 31 -19.71 -22.86 7.26
C GLN A 31 -19.81 -21.46 6.66
N ASN A 32 -20.90 -20.74 6.93
CA ASN A 32 -21.08 -19.36 6.49
C ASN A 32 -20.02 -18.42 7.10
N GLU A 33 -19.72 -18.54 8.40
CA GLU A 33 -18.64 -17.78 9.04
C GLU A 33 -17.28 -18.04 8.37
N VAL A 34 -16.97 -19.32 8.11
CA VAL A 34 -15.71 -19.71 7.45
C VAL A 34 -15.64 -19.16 6.04
N ASP A 35 -16.74 -19.18 5.29
CA ASP A 35 -16.76 -18.67 3.92
C ASP A 35 -16.66 -17.15 3.88
N LEU A 36 -17.30 -16.43 4.81
CA LEU A 36 -17.09 -14.99 5.00
C LEU A 36 -15.63 -14.66 5.30
N LEU A 37 -14.99 -15.40 6.22
CA LEU A 37 -13.58 -15.23 6.53
C LEU A 37 -12.68 -15.51 5.32
N LYS A 38 -12.96 -16.55 4.53
CA LYS A 38 -12.24 -16.80 3.28
C LYS A 38 -12.41 -15.65 2.28
N THR A 39 -13.60 -15.08 2.18
CA THR A 39 -13.85 -13.92 1.31
C THR A 39 -13.05 -12.70 1.78
N CYS A 40 -13.04 -12.40 3.09
CA CYS A 40 -12.22 -11.33 3.65
C CYS A 40 -10.73 -11.54 3.36
N VAL A 41 -10.21 -12.75 3.61
CA VAL A 41 -8.81 -13.10 3.32
C VAL A 41 -8.51 -13.01 1.82
N ASN A 42 -9.44 -13.38 0.94
CA ASN A 42 -9.25 -13.26 -0.50
C ASN A 42 -9.28 -11.80 -0.97
N ILE A 43 -10.11 -10.95 -0.36
CA ILE A 43 -10.10 -9.50 -0.62
C ILE A 43 -8.76 -8.92 -0.18
N GLU A 44 -8.27 -9.27 1.01
CA GLU A 44 -6.94 -8.85 1.50
C GLU A 44 -5.81 -9.34 0.57
N LYS A 45 -5.85 -10.60 0.14
CA LYS A 45 -4.87 -11.16 -0.81
C LYS A 45 -4.95 -10.53 -2.21
N GLN A 46 -6.13 -10.11 -2.66
CA GLN A 46 -6.29 -9.37 -3.91
C GLN A 46 -5.82 -7.91 -3.78
N THR A 47 -5.82 -7.35 -2.56
CA THR A 47 -5.20 -6.06 -2.27
C THR A 47 -3.68 -6.15 -2.06
N GLU A 48 -3.12 -7.34 -1.86
CA GLU A 48 -1.68 -7.53 -1.71
C GLU A 48 -0.95 -7.61 -3.07
N SER A 49 -0.05 -6.63 -3.26
CA SER A 49 0.99 -6.51 -4.29
C SER A 49 0.60 -5.90 -5.65
N PHE A 50 0.15 -4.64 -5.64
CA PHE A 50 0.17 -3.73 -6.80
C PHE A 50 1.55 -3.13 -7.12
N TYR A 51 2.59 -3.47 -6.35
CA TYR A 51 3.92 -2.88 -6.49
C TYR A 51 4.84 -3.71 -7.42
N PRO A 52 5.71 -3.06 -8.21
CA PRO A 52 5.86 -1.61 -8.32
C PRO A 52 4.70 -0.94 -9.08
N LEU A 53 4.19 0.19 -8.57
CA LEU A 53 3.35 1.06 -9.38
C LEU A 53 4.26 1.81 -10.34
N LEU A 54 4.10 1.56 -11.64
CA LEU A 54 4.85 2.25 -12.67
C LEU A 54 4.11 3.52 -13.07
N ALA A 55 4.77 4.67 -12.94
CA ALA A 55 4.25 5.95 -13.38
C ALA A 55 5.28 6.67 -14.26
N GLY A 56 4.80 7.57 -15.13
CA GLY A 56 5.63 8.34 -16.05
C GLY A 56 6.15 7.55 -17.26
N THR A 57 6.76 8.26 -18.20
CA THR A 57 7.31 7.70 -19.45
C THR A 57 8.75 8.16 -19.65
N GLY A 58 9.54 7.35 -20.36
CA GLY A 58 10.93 7.69 -20.71
C GLY A 58 11.78 8.10 -19.50
N LYS A 59 12.21 9.37 -19.48
CA LYS A 59 13.07 9.96 -18.44
C LYS A 59 12.36 10.18 -17.10
N ASP A 60 11.04 10.35 -17.10
CA ASP A 60 10.25 10.63 -15.91
C ASP A 60 9.68 9.35 -15.27
N ARG A 61 10.04 8.19 -15.84
CA ARG A 61 9.60 6.89 -15.34
C ARG A 61 10.08 6.67 -13.90
N ILE A 62 9.13 6.35 -13.04
CA ILE A 62 9.36 6.04 -11.64
C ILE A 62 8.61 4.76 -11.27
N SER A 63 9.22 3.96 -10.39
CA SER A 63 8.61 2.76 -9.83
C SER A 63 8.37 2.98 -8.35
N VAL A 64 7.11 3.19 -7.95
CA VAL A 64 6.75 3.25 -6.54
C VAL A 64 6.76 1.84 -5.99
N LEU A 65 7.56 1.62 -4.94
CA LEU A 65 7.72 0.33 -4.26
C LEU A 65 6.84 0.24 -3.01
N ASN A 66 6.50 1.39 -2.42
CA ASN A 66 5.58 1.50 -1.31
C ASN A 66 4.95 2.92 -1.33
N LEU A 67 3.62 3.03 -1.24
CA LEU A 67 2.92 4.32 -1.12
C LEU A 67 3.03 4.92 0.29
N GLY A 68 3.52 4.17 1.27
CA GLY A 68 3.65 4.62 2.64
C GLY A 68 2.33 4.65 3.39
N GLN A 69 2.30 5.43 4.47
CA GLN A 69 1.19 5.50 5.41
C GLN A 69 1.01 6.90 6.00
N PHE A 70 -0.16 7.11 6.59
CA PHE A 70 -0.55 8.32 7.32
C PHE A 70 -0.25 8.14 8.83
N PRO A 71 0.03 9.22 9.57
CA PRO A 71 0.12 10.62 9.13
C PRO A 71 1.34 10.86 8.22
N PRO A 72 1.25 11.81 7.26
CA PRO A 72 2.31 12.06 6.29
C PRO A 72 3.49 12.80 6.92
N TYR A 73 4.68 12.58 6.35
CA TYR A 73 5.90 13.32 6.71
C TYR A 73 5.79 14.81 6.35
N LYS A 74 5.21 15.12 5.18
CA LYS A 74 5.00 16.50 4.72
C LYS A 74 3.74 16.63 3.89
N VAL A 75 3.05 17.76 4.06
CA VAL A 75 1.91 18.16 3.25
C VAL A 75 2.18 19.54 2.63
N SER A 76 1.69 19.74 1.42
CA SER A 76 1.72 21.00 0.68
C SER A 76 0.40 21.15 -0.09
N TYR A 77 0.19 22.31 -0.70
CA TYR A 77 -0.95 22.61 -1.57
C TYR A 77 -1.23 21.51 -2.60
N ASP A 78 -0.20 21.04 -3.29
CA ASP A 78 -0.31 20.17 -4.45
C ASP A 78 0.21 18.73 -4.24
N TYR A 79 0.74 18.37 -3.08
CA TYR A 79 1.22 17.00 -2.82
C TYR A 79 1.16 16.61 -1.34
N ILE A 80 1.06 15.30 -1.11
CA ILE A 80 1.25 14.66 0.19
C ILE A 80 2.46 13.75 0.08
N MET A 81 3.33 13.76 1.09
CA MET A 81 4.49 12.89 1.20
C MET A 81 4.32 11.95 2.40
N PRO A 82 3.85 10.71 2.18
CA PRO A 82 3.61 9.74 3.25
C PRO A 82 4.90 9.27 3.93
N VAL A 83 4.80 8.85 5.19
CA VAL A 83 5.88 8.13 5.87
C VAL A 83 5.99 6.72 5.27
N ASP A 84 7.19 6.17 5.17
CA ASP A 84 7.52 4.90 4.52
C ASP A 84 7.27 4.86 3.00
N TYR A 85 7.00 6.00 2.38
CA TYR A 85 6.96 6.12 0.93
C TYR A 85 8.30 5.70 0.32
N MET A 86 8.27 4.79 -0.65
CA MET A 86 9.47 4.24 -1.26
C MET A 86 9.37 4.22 -2.78
N VAL A 87 10.41 4.70 -3.44
CA VAL A 87 10.48 4.72 -4.90
C VAL A 87 11.83 4.22 -5.41
N LYS A 88 11.81 3.68 -6.63
CA LYS A 88 12.98 3.40 -7.44
C LYS A 88 12.93 4.28 -8.69
N LYS A 89 13.98 5.08 -8.89
CA LYS A 89 14.11 5.98 -10.05
C LYS A 89 15.48 5.84 -10.69
N LYS A 90 15.53 5.86 -12.03
CA LYS A 90 16.80 5.87 -12.77
C LYS A 90 17.23 7.31 -12.99
N PHE A 91 18.42 7.67 -12.52
CA PHE A 91 18.93 9.04 -12.61
C PHE A 91 20.44 9.07 -12.83
N TYR A 92 21.02 10.24 -13.09
CA TYR A 92 22.46 10.40 -13.27
C TYR A 92 23.24 9.83 -12.08
N LYS A 93 24.32 9.10 -12.36
CA LYS A 93 25.16 8.53 -11.31
C LYS A 93 25.79 9.62 -10.44
N HIS A 94 26.08 9.25 -9.19
CA HIS A 94 26.83 10.11 -8.29
C HIS A 94 28.32 10.11 -8.68
N LYS A 95 29.03 11.19 -8.34
CA LYS A 95 30.45 11.43 -8.67
C LYS A 95 31.36 10.26 -8.35
N ASN A 96 31.10 9.57 -7.25
CA ASN A 96 31.92 8.45 -6.76
C ASN A 96 31.49 7.06 -7.27
N SER A 97 30.52 6.97 -8.20
CA SER A 97 30.03 5.68 -8.65
C SER A 97 31.06 4.96 -9.51
N LYS A 98 31.24 3.66 -9.27
CA LYS A 98 32.16 2.81 -10.04
C LYS A 98 31.50 2.22 -11.28
N LEU A 99 30.20 2.47 -11.48
CA LEU A 99 29.45 1.94 -12.60
C LEU A 99 29.79 2.72 -13.89
N LYS A 100 29.96 1.97 -14.98
CA LYS A 100 30.26 2.54 -16.31
C LYS A 100 29.07 3.27 -16.93
N ALA A 101 27.85 3.03 -16.46
CA ALA A 101 26.65 3.68 -16.97
C ALA A 101 26.61 5.19 -16.60
N ASP A 102 25.92 5.99 -17.42
CA ASP A 102 25.69 7.42 -17.11
C ASP A 102 24.57 7.61 -16.09
N LYS A 103 23.58 6.70 -16.12
CA LYS A 103 22.43 6.69 -15.22
C LYS A 103 22.30 5.34 -14.53
N ILE A 104 22.05 5.36 -13.24
CA ILE A 104 21.90 4.20 -12.36
C ILE A 104 20.58 4.28 -11.60
N PHE A 105 20.17 3.18 -10.98
CA PHE A 105 18.99 3.21 -10.11
C PHE A 105 19.31 3.79 -8.73
N TYR A 106 18.34 4.53 -8.21
CA TYR A 106 18.28 5.00 -6.84
C TYR A 106 17.01 4.50 -6.18
N TYR A 107 17.15 4.01 -4.97
CA TYR A 107 16.08 3.61 -4.08
C TYR A 107 15.95 4.69 -3.00
N ILE A 108 14.81 5.36 -2.96
CA ILE A 108 14.58 6.51 -2.10
C ILE A 108 13.46 6.15 -1.13
N LYS A 109 13.72 6.35 0.16
CA LYS A 109 12.75 6.09 1.22
C LYS A 109 12.52 7.36 2.02
N VAL A 110 11.26 7.71 2.22
CA VAL A 110 10.83 8.75 3.16
C VAL A 110 10.55 8.10 4.51
N ASN A 111 11.23 8.55 5.56
CA ASN A 111 10.97 8.17 6.95
C ASN A 111 10.38 9.36 7.70
N SER A 112 10.02 9.16 8.97
CA SER A 112 9.65 10.25 9.89
C SER A 112 10.75 11.29 10.05
N ASP A 113 12.02 10.87 9.96
CA ASP A 113 13.18 11.70 10.29
C ASP A 113 13.80 12.36 9.04
N GLY A 114 13.29 12.05 7.85
CA GLY A 114 13.82 12.58 6.59
C GLY A 114 13.89 11.55 5.47
N ILE A 115 14.67 11.87 4.45
CA ILE A 115 14.76 11.09 3.19
C ILE A 115 16.12 10.41 3.11
N ILE A 116 16.11 9.09 2.94
CA ILE A 116 17.31 8.27 2.75
C ILE A 116 17.37 7.80 1.30
N VAL A 117 18.56 7.80 0.72
CA VAL A 117 18.80 7.34 -0.65
C VAL A 117 19.85 6.23 -0.66
N GLU A 118 19.58 5.14 -1.38
CA GLU A 118 20.56 4.09 -1.68
C GLU A 118 20.70 3.97 -3.20
N SER A 119 21.93 4.00 -3.71
CA SER A 119 22.23 3.76 -5.12
C SER A 119 22.29 2.27 -5.46
N GLU A 120 22.20 1.95 -6.74
CA GLU A 120 22.35 0.60 -7.28
C GLU A 120 23.66 -0.09 -6.88
N ASP A 121 24.74 0.68 -6.77
CA ASP A 121 26.06 0.22 -6.30
C ASP A 121 26.23 0.28 -4.77
N LYS A 122 25.12 0.35 -4.02
CA LYS A 122 25.05 0.21 -2.56
C LYS A 122 25.67 1.36 -1.76
N VAL A 123 25.85 2.53 -2.38
CA VAL A 123 26.19 3.75 -1.65
C VAL A 123 24.93 4.30 -1.00
N LYS A 124 25.02 4.54 0.32
CA LYS A 124 23.93 5.10 1.12
C LYS A 124 24.20 6.57 1.40
N PHE A 125 23.21 7.41 1.13
CA PHE A 125 23.18 8.82 1.47
C PHE A 125 22.25 9.00 2.67
N LYS A 126 22.77 9.64 3.73
CA LYS A 126 22.06 9.79 5.01
C LYS A 126 20.85 10.71 4.90
N ASP A 127 20.91 11.66 3.99
CA ASP A 127 19.89 12.68 3.77
C ASP A 127 19.86 13.08 2.28
N TRP A 128 18.81 13.84 1.92
CA TRP A 128 18.62 14.35 0.57
C TRP A 128 19.72 15.31 0.13
N GLU A 129 20.25 16.14 1.04
CA GLU A 129 21.27 17.15 0.72
C GLU A 129 22.60 16.51 0.30
N THR A 130 23.03 15.47 1.03
CA THR A 130 24.21 14.68 0.70
C THR A 130 24.06 14.02 -0.66
N PHE A 131 22.86 13.51 -0.96
CA PHE A 131 22.56 12.96 -2.28
C PHE A 131 22.59 14.06 -3.37
N TYR A 132 21.90 15.18 -3.16
CA TYR A 132 21.82 16.31 -4.09
C TYR A 132 23.21 16.83 -4.51
N ASN A 133 24.12 16.98 -3.55
CA ASN A 133 25.49 17.46 -3.78
C ASN A 133 26.40 16.41 -4.45
N SER A 134 25.99 15.13 -4.41
CA SER A 134 26.76 14.02 -4.99
C SER A 134 26.58 13.86 -6.50
N VAL A 135 25.55 14.47 -7.10
CA VAL A 135 25.21 14.35 -8.53
C VAL A 135 25.52 15.67 -9.24
N GLU A 136 26.16 15.62 -10.41
CA GLU A 136 26.57 16.84 -11.15
C GLU A 136 25.41 17.50 -11.92
N ASN A 137 24.49 16.70 -12.46
CA ASN A 137 23.28 17.18 -13.14
C ASN A 137 22.08 17.10 -12.19
N ASN A 138 21.93 18.09 -11.31
CA ASN A 138 20.96 18.10 -10.22
C ASN A 138 19.73 19.00 -10.44
N SER A 139 19.56 19.63 -11.62
CA SER A 139 18.42 20.52 -11.89
C SER A 139 17.04 19.85 -11.73
N GLU A 140 16.94 18.55 -12.08
CA GLU A 140 15.70 17.77 -11.85
C GLU A 140 15.44 17.50 -10.35
N LEU A 141 16.44 17.66 -9.49
CA LEU A 141 16.34 17.44 -8.04
C LEU A 141 15.79 18.66 -7.28
N ASP A 142 15.75 19.84 -7.92
CA ASP A 142 15.23 21.09 -7.33
C ASP A 142 13.75 20.96 -6.93
N ASN A 143 12.98 20.20 -7.71
CA ASN A 143 11.60 19.88 -7.42
C ASN A 143 11.48 18.44 -6.91
N LEU A 144 11.92 18.22 -5.67
CA LEU A 144 11.87 16.92 -5.00
C LEU A 144 10.49 16.22 -5.11
N PRO A 145 9.33 16.88 -4.87
CA PRO A 145 8.04 16.22 -5.02
C PRO A 145 7.76 15.70 -6.43
N GLU A 146 8.16 16.45 -7.47
CA GLU A 146 8.06 16.00 -8.87
C GLU A 146 9.04 14.85 -9.13
N PHE A 147 10.26 14.96 -8.63
CA PHE A 147 11.29 13.93 -8.79
C PHE A 147 10.84 12.59 -8.18
N LEU A 148 10.18 12.63 -7.03
CA LEU A 148 9.58 11.48 -6.35
C LEU A 148 8.23 11.04 -6.95
N GLY A 149 7.72 11.72 -7.97
CA GLY A 149 6.44 11.37 -8.62
C GLY A 149 5.20 11.67 -7.78
N LEU A 150 5.32 12.42 -6.68
CA LEU A 150 4.20 12.74 -5.79
C LEU A 150 3.18 13.69 -6.43
N LYS A 151 3.59 14.41 -7.48
CA LYS A 151 2.70 15.25 -8.31
C LYS A 151 2.07 14.49 -9.48
N ASN A 152 2.46 13.24 -9.73
CA ASN A 152 1.83 12.41 -10.75
C ASN A 152 0.38 12.09 -10.35
N PHE A 153 -0.57 12.35 -11.25
CA PHE A 153 -2.01 12.17 -10.98
C PHE A 153 -2.37 10.77 -10.43
N HIS A 154 -1.80 9.71 -11.02
CA HIS A 154 -2.10 8.35 -10.58
C HIS A 154 -1.55 8.09 -9.18
N ILE A 155 -0.28 8.42 -8.94
CA ILE A 155 0.36 8.25 -7.63
C ILE A 155 -0.39 9.04 -6.57
N ALA A 156 -0.65 10.33 -6.82
CA ALA A 156 -1.38 11.18 -5.89
C ALA A 156 -2.80 10.64 -5.60
N SER A 157 -3.50 10.12 -6.62
CA SER A 157 -4.82 9.50 -6.41
C SER A 157 -4.76 8.24 -5.54
N TYR A 158 -3.67 7.46 -5.61
CA TYR A 158 -3.48 6.32 -4.71
C TYR A 158 -3.14 6.78 -3.28
N ILE A 159 -2.32 7.83 -3.13
CA ILE A 159 -1.99 8.40 -1.81
C ILE A 159 -3.24 8.94 -1.11
N GLU A 160 -4.11 9.65 -1.83
CA GLU A 160 -5.40 10.14 -1.27
C GLU A 160 -6.32 9.02 -0.78
N ARG A 161 -6.15 7.78 -1.26
CA ARG A 161 -6.97 6.63 -0.82
C ARG A 161 -6.43 5.95 0.44
N LEU A 162 -5.23 6.31 0.90
CA LEU A 162 -4.64 5.72 2.10
C LEU A 162 -5.25 6.25 3.40
N GLY A 163 -5.90 7.42 3.37
CA GLY A 163 -6.45 8.06 4.57
C GLY A 163 -7.37 9.23 4.24
N ASP A 164 -7.96 9.83 5.28
CA ASP A 164 -8.80 11.01 5.12
C ASP A 164 -7.94 12.26 4.90
N VAL A 165 -7.88 12.72 3.65
CA VAL A 165 -7.09 13.91 3.29
C VAL A 165 -7.78 15.23 3.67
N SER A 166 -9.04 15.21 4.10
CA SER A 166 -9.78 16.42 4.48
C SER A 166 -9.27 17.06 5.77
N GLU A 167 -8.54 16.31 6.58
CA GLU A 167 -7.89 16.80 7.80
C GLU A 167 -6.73 17.78 7.50
N TYR A 168 -6.17 17.74 6.29
CA TYR A 168 -5.02 18.56 5.91
C TYR A 168 -5.45 19.84 5.19
N LYS A 169 -5.66 20.91 5.97
CA LYS A 169 -6.12 22.23 5.48
C LYS A 169 -5.27 22.83 4.35
N ASP A 170 -3.97 22.56 4.38
CA ASP A 170 -3.02 23.10 3.40
C ASP A 170 -3.02 22.30 2.08
N TYR A 171 -3.70 21.16 2.01
CA TYR A 171 -3.78 20.32 0.82
C TYR A 171 -5.09 20.55 0.06
N VAL A 172 -5.00 20.69 -1.27
CA VAL A 172 -6.18 20.68 -2.13
C VAL A 172 -6.31 19.31 -2.79
N PRO A 173 -7.40 18.55 -2.58
CA PRO A 173 -7.58 17.25 -3.22
C PRO A 173 -7.64 17.33 -4.75
N LEU A 174 -7.14 16.31 -5.44
CA LEU A 174 -7.09 16.21 -6.90
C LEU A 174 -8.45 16.47 -7.55
N LYS A 175 -9.55 15.96 -6.96
CA LYS A 175 -10.91 16.16 -7.48
C LYS A 175 -11.35 17.63 -7.49
N VAL A 176 -10.75 18.47 -6.65
CA VAL A 176 -11.07 19.89 -6.49
C VAL A 176 -10.16 20.77 -7.35
N ARG A 177 -8.97 20.29 -7.70
CA ARG A 177 -8.04 21.00 -8.59
C ARG A 177 -8.64 21.04 -9.99
N LYS A 178 -9.13 22.21 -10.41
CA LYS A 178 -9.44 22.46 -11.81
C LYS A 178 -8.12 22.42 -12.59
N ILE A 179 -8.01 21.46 -13.52
CA ILE A 179 -6.92 21.39 -14.51
C ILE A 179 -7.19 22.45 -15.58
#